data_AF-A0A3R8KQT1-F1
#
_entry.id   AF-A0A3R8KQT1-F1
#
_cell.length_a   1.000
_cell.length_b   1.000
_cell.length_c   1.000
_cell.angle_alpha   90.00
_cell.angle_beta   90.00
_cell.angle_gamma   90.00
#
_symmetry.space_group_name_H-M   'P 1'
#
loop_
_entity.id
_entity.type
_entity.pdbx_description
1 polymer ?
#
loop_
_entity_poly.entity_id
_entity_poly.type
_entity_poly.pdbx_seq_one_letter_code
_entity_poly.pdbx_strand_id
1 'polypeptide(L)'
;MKFGLTRLEVSPGETFVVILKNIGRQPKEAMGHNWVLLKKGVDGRAYCQAAVKAKDTEYLPPELGSQVLAATKMLGPGEFDRVEITAPAELGSYPYVCSFPAHYELGMKGVLAVTP
;
A
#
# COMPACT_ATOMS: atom_id res chain seq x y z
N MET A 1 7.60 -2.42 11.10
CA MET A 1 6.36 -1.79 10.59
C MET A 1 6.62 -0.32 10.25
N LYS A 2 7.47 -0.06 9.25
CA LYS A 2 7.68 1.29 8.69
C LYS A 2 8.04 1.14 7.22
N PHE A 3 7.52 2.02 6.37
CA PHE A 3 8.05 2.15 5.02
C PHE A 3 9.35 2.96 5.04
N GLY A 4 10.23 2.71 4.07
CA GLY A 4 11.44 3.51 3.89
C GLY A 4 11.15 4.92 3.37
N LEU A 5 10.08 5.06 2.58
CA LEU A 5 9.54 6.32 2.09
C LEU A 5 8.09 6.44 2.56
N THR A 6 7.72 7.61 3.08
CA THR A 6 6.34 7.93 3.50
C THR A 6 5.70 9.02 2.64
N ARG A 7 6.47 9.57 1.70
CA ARG A 7 6.01 10.52 0.68
C ARG A 7 6.67 10.17 -0.65
N LEU A 8 5.86 10.05 -1.68
CA LEU A 8 6.27 9.91 -3.08
C LEU A 8 5.66 11.09 -3.84
N GLU A 9 6.40 11.72 -4.74
CA GLU A 9 5.93 12.86 -5.53
C GLU A 9 6.05 12.50 -7.01
N VAL A 10 4.98 12.73 -7.76
CA VAL A 10 4.86 12.38 -9.19
C VAL A 10 4.06 13.43 -9.93
N SER A 11 4.33 13.59 -11.21
CA SER A 11 3.51 14.42 -12.09
C SER A 11 2.24 13.68 -12.55
N PRO A 12 1.16 14.39 -12.91
CA PRO A 12 -0.06 13.77 -13.42
C PRO A 12 0.21 12.94 -14.67
N GLY A 13 -0.28 11.70 -14.70
CA GLY A 13 -0.08 10.80 -15.84
C GLY A 13 1.34 10.23 -15.98
N GLU A 14 2.26 10.56 -15.08
CA GLU A 14 3.59 9.94 -15.03
C GLU A 14 3.46 8.43 -14.78
N THR A 15 4.18 7.62 -15.55
CA THR A 15 4.29 6.18 -15.30
C THR A 15 5.57 5.89 -14.53
N PHE A 16 5.43 5.20 -13.41
CA PHE A 16 6.53 4.86 -12.50
C PHE A 16 6.34 3.47 -11.91
N VAL A 17 7.42 2.91 -11.35
CA VAL A 17 7.39 1.59 -10.71
C VAL A 17 7.67 1.73 -9.23
N VAL A 18 6.77 1.20 -8.40
CA VAL A 18 7.01 1.02 -6.97
C VAL A 18 7.57 -0.37 -6.74
N ILE A 19 8.73 -0.45 -6.09
CA ILE A 19 9.34 -1.72 -5.66
C ILE A 19 9.26 -1.77 -4.13
N LEU A 20 8.48 -2.71 -3.61
CA LEU A 20 8.48 -3.02 -2.19
C LEU A 20 9.48 -4.14 -1.93
N LYS A 21 10.40 -3.92 -0.99
CA LYS A 21 11.31 -4.96 -0.47
C LYS A 21 11.12 -5.09 1.03
N ASN A 22 10.88 -6.30 1.51
CA ASN A 22 10.83 -6.58 2.93
C ASN A 22 12.23 -6.93 3.45
N ILE A 23 12.90 -5.97 4.08
CA ILE A 23 14.23 -6.15 4.68
C ILE A 23 14.20 -6.73 6.10
N GLY A 24 13.01 -7.10 6.60
CA GLY A 24 12.82 -7.70 7.90
C GLY A 24 13.37 -9.12 7.99
N ARG A 25 13.27 -9.70 9.19
CA ARG A 25 13.73 -11.07 9.49
C ARG A 25 12.61 -11.97 10.03
N GLN A 26 11.44 -11.39 10.31
CA GLN A 26 10.33 -12.10 10.91
C GLN A 26 9.49 -12.81 9.83
N PRO A 27 8.86 -13.96 10.14
CA PRO A 27 8.02 -14.69 9.17
C PRO A 27 6.87 -13.86 8.60
N LYS A 28 6.44 -14.18 7.36
CA LYS A 28 5.36 -13.50 6.64
C LYS A 28 4.05 -13.50 7.43
N GLU A 29 3.78 -14.56 8.17
CA GLU A 29 2.56 -14.77 8.95
C GLU A 29 2.48 -13.85 10.17
N ALA A 30 3.62 -13.34 10.64
CA ALA A 30 3.72 -12.50 11.83
C ALA A 30 4.10 -11.04 11.51
N MET A 31 4.81 -10.80 10.41
CA MET A 31 5.34 -9.48 10.02
C MET A 31 5.36 -9.31 8.50
N GLY A 32 4.32 -9.79 7.84
CA GLY A 32 4.12 -9.61 6.41
C GLY A 32 3.94 -8.13 6.07
N HIS A 33 4.47 -7.72 4.93
CA HIS A 33 4.33 -6.36 4.44
C HIS A 33 3.84 -6.37 2.99
N ASN A 34 2.75 -5.66 2.72
CA ASN A 34 2.35 -5.26 1.38
C ASN A 34 2.36 -3.73 1.27
N TRP A 35 2.15 -3.25 0.06
CA TRP A 35 1.97 -1.85 -0.25
C TRP A 35 0.72 -1.72 -1.10
N VAL A 36 -0.25 -0.94 -0.64
CA VAL A 36 -1.56 -0.77 -1.27
C VAL A 36 -1.80 0.71 -1.48
N LEU A 37 -1.88 1.15 -2.73
CA LEU A 37 -2.27 2.51 -3.09
C LEU A 37 -3.79 2.60 -3.18
N LEU A 38 -4.37 3.52 -2.43
CA LEU A 38 -5.80 3.76 -2.40
C LEU A 38 -6.14 5.00 -3.23
N LYS A 39 -7.38 5.06 -3.70
CA LYS A 39 -7.94 6.25 -4.35
C LYS A 39 -7.93 7.44 -3.38
N LYS A 40 -7.87 8.65 -3.95
CA LYS A 40 -8.02 9.89 -3.20
C LYS A 40 -9.33 9.88 -2.42
N GLY A 41 -9.27 10.36 -1.17
CA GLY A 41 -10.43 10.44 -0.28
C GLY A 41 -10.82 9.12 0.40
N VAL A 42 -10.19 7.98 0.06
CA VAL A 42 -10.40 6.73 0.78
C VAL A 42 -9.78 6.81 2.17
N ASP A 43 -10.54 6.42 3.19
CA ASP A 43 -10.03 6.30 4.55
C ASP A 43 -9.18 5.03 4.68
N GLY A 44 -7.85 5.20 4.70
CA GLY A 44 -6.90 4.11 4.86
C GLY A 44 -7.05 3.33 6.18
N ARG A 45 -7.54 3.97 7.26
CA ARG A 45 -7.81 3.28 8.53
C ARG A 45 -8.98 2.32 8.35
N ALA A 46 -10.09 2.80 7.79
CA ALA A 46 -11.27 1.98 7.55
C ALA A 46 -10.97 0.82 6.59
N TYR A 47 -10.20 1.07 5.52
CA TYR A 47 -9.75 0.03 4.60
C TYR A 47 -8.94 -1.05 5.34
N CYS A 48 -7.95 -0.66 6.15
CA CYS A 48 -7.12 -1.61 6.89
C CYS A 48 -7.91 -2.37 7.97
N GLN A 49 -8.94 -1.77 8.58
CA GLN A 49 -9.81 -2.46 9.53
C GLN A 49 -10.65 -3.56 8.85
N ALA A 50 -11.17 -3.30 7.65
CA ALA A 50 -11.84 -4.31 6.85
C ALA A 50 -10.87 -5.41 6.38
N ALA A 51 -9.65 -5.01 5.98
CA ALA A 51 -8.59 -5.89 5.51
C ALA A 51 -8.23 -7.03 6.46
N VAL A 52 -8.39 -6.86 7.78
CA VAL A 52 -8.13 -7.90 8.79
C VAL A 52 -8.90 -9.20 8.49
N LYS A 53 -10.09 -9.11 7.90
CA LYS A 53 -10.92 -10.29 7.57
C LYS A 53 -10.51 -10.98 6.27
N ALA A 54 -9.72 -10.31 5.43
CA ALA A 54 -9.37 -10.76 4.09
C ALA A 54 -8.03 -11.52 4.05
N LYS A 55 -7.73 -12.33 5.08
CA LYS A 55 -6.44 -13.03 5.22
C LYS A 55 -6.11 -13.90 3.99
N ASP A 56 -7.11 -14.60 3.46
CA ASP A 56 -6.93 -15.53 2.34
C ASP A 56 -6.65 -14.82 1.01
N THR A 57 -7.00 -13.54 0.90
CA THR A 57 -6.67 -12.67 -0.23
C THR A 57 -5.53 -11.70 0.13
N GLU A 58 -4.62 -12.14 0.98
CA GLU A 58 -3.43 -11.36 1.40
C GLU A 58 -3.77 -10.01 2.04
N TYR A 59 -4.89 -9.94 2.76
CA TYR A 59 -5.43 -8.74 3.38
C TYR A 59 -5.82 -7.66 2.35
N LEU A 60 -6.31 -8.09 1.19
CA LEU A 60 -6.93 -7.25 0.16
C LEU A 60 -8.42 -7.63 0.06
N PRO A 61 -9.35 -6.90 0.70
CA PRO A 61 -10.77 -7.18 0.63
C PRO A 61 -11.31 -7.04 -0.80
N PRO A 62 -11.81 -8.12 -1.43
CA PRO A 62 -12.34 -8.06 -2.79
C PRO A 62 -13.49 -7.05 -2.94
N GLU A 63 -14.34 -6.92 -1.91
CA GLU A 63 -15.46 -6.00 -1.86
C GLU A 63 -15.04 -4.51 -1.84
N LEU A 64 -13.81 -4.23 -1.42
CA LEU A 64 -13.22 -2.89 -1.45
C LEU A 64 -12.24 -2.69 -2.61
N GLY A 65 -12.14 -3.64 -3.55
CA GLY A 65 -11.20 -3.58 -4.67
C GLY A 65 -11.34 -2.31 -5.52
N SER A 66 -12.54 -1.73 -5.60
CA SER A 66 -12.79 -0.47 -6.29
C SER A 66 -12.12 0.75 -5.63
N GLN A 67 -11.64 0.63 -4.39
CA GLN A 67 -10.90 1.66 -3.67
C GLN A 67 -9.38 1.61 -3.92
N VAL A 68 -8.88 0.50 -4.50
CA VAL A 68 -7.45 0.26 -4.71
C VAL A 68 -7.06 0.67 -6.13
N LEU A 69 -5.95 1.41 -6.26
CA LEU A 69 -5.35 1.75 -7.55
C LEU A 69 -4.26 0.74 -7.94
N ALA A 70 -3.48 0.29 -6.96
CA ALA A 70 -2.38 -0.64 -7.15
C ALA A 70 -2.06 -1.34 -5.84
N ALA A 71 -1.60 -2.58 -5.89
CA ALA A 71 -1.11 -3.30 -4.71
C ALA A 71 0.01 -4.27 -5.09
N THR A 72 0.94 -4.47 -4.16
CA THR A 72 1.86 -5.61 -4.20
C THR A 72 1.22 -6.82 -3.54
N LYS A 73 1.79 -8.01 -3.77
CA LYS A 73 1.53 -9.18 -2.92
C LYS A 73 2.01 -8.93 -1.48
N MET A 74 1.58 -9.78 -0.54
CA MET A 74 2.11 -9.79 0.81
C MET A 74 3.51 -10.42 0.84
N LEU A 75 4.50 -9.70 1.37
CA LEU A 75 5.90 -10.11 1.37
C LEU A 75 6.36 -10.60 2.73
N GLY A 76 7.01 -11.76 2.73
CA GLY A 76 7.85 -12.26 3.81
C GLY A 76 9.27 -11.67 3.80
N PRO A 77 10.14 -12.08 4.73
CA PRO A 77 11.48 -11.52 4.88
C PRO A 77 12.36 -11.86 3.65
N GLY A 78 13.08 -10.87 3.14
CA GLY A 78 13.96 -11.01 1.97
C GLY A 78 13.25 -10.93 0.62
N GLU A 79 11.92 -11.03 0.59
CA GLU A 79 11.15 -10.95 -0.64
C GLU A 79 11.02 -9.50 -1.14
N PHE A 80 10.76 -9.38 -2.45
CA PHE A 80 10.38 -8.14 -3.09
C PHE A 80 9.25 -8.38 -4.09
N ASP A 81 8.54 -7.31 -4.42
CA ASP A 81 7.55 -7.27 -5.50
C ASP A 81 7.52 -5.86 -6.10
N ARG A 82 6.99 -5.75 -7.32
CA ARG A 82 6.92 -4.49 -8.07
C ARG A 82 5.54 -4.28 -8.65
N VAL A 83 5.09 -3.04 -8.66
CA VAL A 83 3.87 -2.63 -9.34
C VAL A 83 4.15 -1.39 -10.17
N GLU A 84 3.77 -1.45 -11.44
CA GLU A 84 3.79 -0.31 -12.35
C GLU A 84 2.50 0.48 -12.18
N ILE A 85 2.61 1.80 -12.08
CA ILE A 85 1.52 2.70 -11.77
C ILE A 85 1.59 3.88 -12.74
N THR A 86 0.48 4.23 -13.35
CA THR A 86 0.29 5.54 -13.96
C THR A 86 -0.36 6.46 -12.95
N ALA A 87 0.31 7.56 -12.61
CA ALA A 87 -0.18 8.55 -11.68
C ALA A 87 -1.56 9.06 -12.12
N PRO A 88 -2.54 9.15 -11.21
CA PRO A 88 -3.84 9.75 -11.53
C PRO A 88 -3.69 11.14 -12.14
N ALA A 89 -4.55 11.50 -13.09
CA ALA A 89 -4.57 12.85 -13.64
C ALA A 89 -5.03 13.90 -12.61
N GLU A 90 -5.84 13.48 -11.65
CA GLU A 90 -6.34 14.34 -10.58
C GLU A 90 -5.23 14.61 -9.55
N LEU A 91 -4.88 15.88 -9.39
CA LEU A 91 -3.95 16.36 -8.37
C LEU A 91 -4.42 16.03 -6.96
N GLY A 92 -3.46 15.77 -6.07
CA GLY A 92 -3.72 15.61 -4.65
C GLY A 92 -2.99 14.44 -4.02
N SER A 93 -3.47 14.07 -2.83
CA SER A 93 -2.84 13.04 -1.99
C SER A 93 -3.62 11.73 -2.07
N TYR A 94 -2.90 10.68 -2.44
CA TYR A 94 -3.39 9.30 -2.51
C TYR A 94 -2.70 8.50 -1.40
N PRO A 95 -3.43 7.98 -0.42
CA PRO A 95 -2.82 7.26 0.68
C PRO A 95 -2.33 5.90 0.19
N TYR A 96 -1.15 5.50 0.64
CA TYR A 96 -0.73 4.10 0.57
C TYR A 96 -0.49 3.53 1.96
N VAL A 97 -0.79 2.25 2.11
CA VAL A 97 -0.84 1.56 3.40
C VAL A 97 -0.23 0.17 3.31
N CYS A 98 0.21 -0.35 4.46
CA CYS A 98 0.30 -1.78 4.67
C CYS A 98 -1.01 -2.26 5.31
N SER A 99 -1.70 -3.21 4.68
CA SER A 99 -3.00 -3.72 5.15
C SER A 99 -2.90 -4.93 6.07
N PHE A 100 -1.69 -5.43 6.33
CA PHE A 100 -1.47 -6.45 7.37
C PHE A 100 -2.00 -5.94 8.73
N PRO A 101 -2.66 -6.79 9.55
CA PRO A 101 -3.30 -6.39 10.79
C PRO A 101 -2.43 -5.50 11.69
N ALA A 102 -3.02 -4.41 12.20
CA ALA A 102 -2.40 -3.40 13.07
C ALA A 102 -1.23 -2.58 12.48
N HIS A 103 -0.68 -2.92 11.31
CA HIS A 103 0.49 -2.20 10.78
C HIS A 103 0.19 -0.73 10.44
N TYR A 104 -1.02 -0.43 9.95
CA TYR A 104 -1.46 0.95 9.71
C TYR A 104 -1.45 1.79 11.00
N GLU A 105 -1.99 1.25 12.09
CA GLU A 105 -2.05 1.92 13.40
C GLU A 105 -0.66 2.20 13.96
N LEU A 106 0.28 1.30 13.67
CA LEU A 106 1.68 1.41 14.08
C LEU A 106 2.52 2.28 13.14
N GLY A 107 1.88 2.98 12.19
CA GLY A 107 2.51 4.02 11.37
C GLY A 107 2.98 3.56 9.99
N MET A 108 2.65 2.36 9.54
CA MET A 108 3.05 1.85 8.22
C MET A 108 2.11 2.34 7.12
N LYS A 109 2.21 3.65 6.84
CA LYS A 109 1.41 4.40 5.87
C LYS A 109 2.22 5.56 5.28
N GLY A 110 1.78 6.04 4.13
CA GLY A 110 2.36 7.22 3.48
C GLY A 110 1.43 7.78 2.41
N VAL A 111 1.94 8.73 1.63
CA VAL A 111 1.17 9.45 0.61
C VAL A 111 1.93 9.48 -0.71
N LEU A 112 1.24 9.15 -1.79
CA LEU A 112 1.62 9.54 -3.14
C LEU A 112 0.97 10.91 -3.42
N ALA A 113 1.80 11.94 -3.57
CA ALA A 113 1.37 13.28 -3.90
C ALA A 113 1.49 13.48 -5.43
N VAL A 114 0.35 13.68 -6.08
CA VAL A 114 0.30 14.08 -7.48
C VAL A 114 0.28 15.61 -7.52
N THR A 115 1.35 16.21 -8.01
CA THR A 115 1.53 17.66 -8.08
C THR A 115 2.00 18.09 -9.47
N PRO A 116 1.71 19.33 -9.92
CA PRO A 116 2.17 19.84 -11.21
C PRO A 116 3.69 19.74 -11.39
#